data_AF-A0A1M7RRY5-F1
#
_entry.id   AF-A0A1M7RRY5-F1
#
_cell.length_a   1.000
_cell.length_b   1.000
_cell.length_c   1.000
_cell.angle_alpha   90.00
_cell.angle_beta   90.00
_cell.angle_gamma   90.00
#
_symmetry.space_group_name_H-M   'P 1'
#
loop_
_entity.id
_entity.type
_entity.pdbx_description
1 polymer ?
#
loop_
_entity_poly.entity_id
_entity_poly.type
_entity_poly.pdbx_seq_one_letter_code
_entity_poly.pdbx_strand_id
1 'polypeptide(L)'
;MGKAIGLREDFDGAALRRLSRMTRSANQARRLLALAEIYDGGSRSAAARIGGVGLQIVRDWVLRFNARGPDGLLDGKAPGPRSRLN
;
A
#
# COMPACT_ATOMS: atom_id res chain seq x y z
N MET A 1 -0.73 21.43 -5.91
CA MET A 1 -1.63 20.32 -5.53
C MET A 1 -1.18 19.03 -6.22
N GLY A 2 -0.65 18.05 -5.48
CA GLY A 2 -0.25 16.77 -6.08
C GLY A 2 -1.47 15.88 -6.34
N LYS A 3 -1.67 15.43 -7.58
CA LYS A 3 -2.71 14.45 -7.96
C LYS A 3 -2.75 13.31 -6.94
N ALA A 4 -3.94 13.05 -6.37
CA ALA A 4 -4.17 11.85 -5.58
C ALA A 4 -3.93 10.65 -6.50
N ILE A 5 -2.92 9.83 -6.21
CA ILE A 5 -2.70 8.58 -6.94
C ILE A 5 -3.84 7.65 -6.52
N GLY A 6 -4.77 7.40 -7.45
CA GLY A 6 -5.84 6.43 -7.26
C GLY A 6 -5.26 5.02 -7.19
N LEU A 7 -5.89 4.15 -6.41
CA LEU A 7 -5.61 2.72 -6.43
C LEU A 7 -6.20 2.12 -7.73
N ARG A 8 -5.56 1.06 -8.24
CA ARG A 8 -6.07 0.29 -9.39
C ARG A 8 -7.50 -0.21 -9.14
N GLU A 9 -8.35 -0.26 -10.17
CA GLU A 9 -9.79 -0.52 -10.01
C GLU A 9 -10.18 -2.00 -10.04
N ASP A 10 -9.24 -2.88 -10.37
CA ASP A 10 -9.45 -4.33 -10.44
C ASP A 10 -9.32 -5.04 -9.09
N PHE A 11 -9.14 -4.28 -8.00
CA PHE A 11 -9.15 -4.77 -6.63
C PHE A 11 -10.12 -3.95 -5.79
N ASP A 12 -10.63 -4.56 -4.72
CA ASP A 12 -11.45 -3.91 -3.71
C ASP A 12 -10.91 -4.17 -2.29
N GLY A 13 -11.50 -3.51 -1.30
CA GLY A 13 -11.12 -3.67 0.11
C GLY A 13 -11.34 -5.09 0.63
N ALA A 14 -12.38 -5.78 0.15
CA ALA A 14 -12.69 -7.15 0.57
C ALA A 14 -11.63 -8.16 0.09
N ALA A 15 -11.20 -8.06 -1.16
CA ALA A 15 -10.15 -8.87 -1.75
C ALA A 15 -8.82 -8.67 -1.00
N LEU A 16 -8.48 -7.42 -0.66
CA LEU A 16 -7.28 -7.14 0.13
C LEU A 16 -7.34 -7.72 1.54
N ARG A 17 -8.48 -7.65 2.23
CA ARG A 17 -8.69 -8.28 3.54
C ARG A 17 -8.62 -9.81 3.46
N ARG A 18 -9.05 -10.41 2.35
CA ARG A 18 -8.89 -11.84 2.11
C ARG A 18 -7.41 -12.20 1.91
N LEU A 19 -6.71 -11.45 1.08
CA LEU A 19 -5.27 -11.64 0.84
C LEU A 19 -4.45 -11.44 2.13
N SER A 20 -4.82 -10.47 2.97
CA SER A 20 -4.11 -10.23 4.24
C SER A 20 -4.25 -11.38 5.23
N ARG A 21 -5.31 -12.18 5.14
CA ARG A 21 -5.51 -13.40 5.95
C ARG A 21 -4.76 -14.61 5.39
N MET A 22 -4.53 -14.62 4.08
CA MET A 22 -3.87 -15.73 3.38
C MET A 22 -2.34 -15.59 3.31
N THR A 23 -1.81 -14.37 3.46
CA THR A 23 -0.37 -14.15 3.44
C THR A 23 0.32 -14.70 4.69
N ARG A 24 1.53 -15.22 4.50
CA ARG A 24 2.43 -15.65 5.58
C ARG A 24 3.30 -14.50 6.13
N SER A 25 3.29 -13.33 5.49
CA SER A 25 4.05 -12.16 5.94
C SER A 25 3.17 -11.20 6.74
N ALA A 26 3.48 -11.03 8.03
CA ALA A 26 2.78 -10.07 8.89
C ALA A 26 2.93 -8.62 8.39
N ASN A 27 4.07 -8.30 7.74
CA ASN A 27 4.28 -6.99 7.13
C ASN A 27 3.37 -6.80 5.92
N GLN A 28 3.28 -7.80 5.03
CA GLN A 28 2.39 -7.73 3.88
C GLN A 28 0.92 -7.65 4.33
N ALA A 29 0.53 -8.41 5.36
CA ALA A 29 -0.82 -8.35 5.92
C ALA A 29 -1.19 -6.92 6.36
N ARG A 30 -0.33 -6.26 7.14
CA ARG A 30 -0.55 -4.86 7.57
C ARG A 30 -0.64 -3.88 6.39
N ARG A 31 0.21 -4.06 5.37
CA ARG A 31 0.18 -3.23 4.15
C ARG A 31 -1.11 -3.41 3.36
N LEU A 32 -1.57 -4.64 3.20
CA LEU A 32 -2.84 -4.96 2.52
C LEU A 32 -4.03 -4.36 3.27
N LEU A 33 -4.05 -4.46 4.60
CA LEU A 33 -5.11 -3.84 5.42
C LEU A 33 -5.10 -2.31 5.34
N ALA A 34 -3.92 -1.69 5.31
CA ALA A 34 -3.81 -0.24 5.12
C ALA A 34 -4.36 0.20 3.76
N LEU A 35 -4.13 -0.55 2.67
CA LEU A 35 -4.72 -0.24 1.37
C LEU A 35 -6.22 -0.55 1.30
N ALA A 36 -6.69 -1.59 2.00
CA ALA A 36 -8.11 -1.91 2.09
C ALA A 36 -8.91 -0.74 2.69
N GLU A 37 -8.38 -0.10 3.73
CA GLU A 37 -8.97 1.11 4.31
C GLU A 37 -9.15 2.23 3.26
N ILE A 38 -8.20 2.39 2.34
CA ILE A 38 -8.30 3.42 1.28
C ILE A 38 -9.36 3.03 0.25
N TYR A 39 -9.47 1.75 -0.11
CA TYR A 39 -10.55 1.25 -0.98
C TYR A 39 -11.93 1.42 -0.34
N ASP A 40 -12.04 1.23 0.97
CA ASP A 40 -13.27 1.41 1.75
C ASP A 40 -13.66 2.92 1.89
N GLY A 41 -12.92 3.83 1.25
CA GLY A 41 -13.15 5.28 1.30
C GLY A 41 -12.47 6.00 2.46
N GLY A 42 -11.67 5.27 3.25
CA GLY A 42 -10.91 5.80 4.38
C GLY A 42 -9.77 6.73 3.95
N SER A 43 -9.33 7.56 4.90
CA SER A 43 -8.23 8.51 4.65
C SER A 43 -6.87 7.82 4.60
N ARG A 44 -5.92 8.40 3.86
CA ARG A 44 -4.50 7.96 3.89
C ARG A 44 -3.89 8.01 5.29
N SER A 45 -4.40 8.88 6.17
CA SER A 45 -4.00 8.96 7.58
C SER A 45 -4.52 7.77 8.39
N ALA A 46 -5.73 7.28 8.12
CA ALA A 46 -6.24 6.06 8.72
C ALA A 46 -5.42 4.84 8.27
N ALA A 47 -5.14 4.74 6.97
CA ALA A 47 -4.26 3.72 6.42
C ALA A 47 -2.84 3.74 7.03
N ALA A 48 -2.27 4.93 7.24
CA ALA A 48 -0.98 5.11 7.89
C ALA A 48 -0.97 4.56 9.33
N ARG A 49 -2.04 4.79 10.10
CA ARG A 49 -2.20 4.23 11.45
C ARG A 49 -2.29 2.71 11.44
N ILE A 50 -3.03 2.12 10.50
CA ILE A 50 -3.13 0.66 10.33
C ILE A 50 -1.76 0.06 9.96
N GLY A 51 -1.03 0.71 9.06
CA GLY A 51 0.29 0.28 8.63
C GLY A 51 1.41 0.53 9.65
N GLY A 52 1.18 1.38 10.66
CA GLY A 52 2.21 1.84 11.60
C GLY A 52 3.30 2.68 10.93
N VAL A 53 2.96 3.43 9.87
CA VAL A 53 3.92 4.17 9.03
C VAL A 53 3.44 5.58 8.71
N GLY A 54 4.33 6.42 8.20
CA GLY A 54 3.96 7.75 7.71
C GLY A 54 3.21 7.74 6.36
N LEU A 55 2.52 8.84 6.06
CA LEU A 55 1.75 9.05 4.80
C LEU A 55 2.57 8.81 3.53
N GLN A 56 3.85 9.17 3.54
CA GLN A 56 4.73 8.99 2.39
C GLN A 56 5.00 7.52 2.07
N ILE A 57 5.03 6.67 3.10
CA ILE A 57 5.21 5.22 2.95
C ILE A 57 3.93 4.58 2.42
N VAL A 58 2.75 5.02 2.90
CA VAL A 58 1.47 4.59 2.34
C VAL A 58 1.37 4.95 0.85
N ARG A 59 1.82 6.15 0.47
CA ARG A 59 1.89 6.56 -0.94
C ARG A 59 2.80 5.63 -1.77
N ASP A 60 3.95 5.25 -1.23
CA ASP A 60 4.86 4.31 -1.89
C ASP A 60 4.24 2.92 -2.04
N TRP A 61 3.49 2.45 -1.03
CA TRP A 61 2.73 1.20 -1.13
C TRP A 61 1.68 1.25 -2.23
N VAL A 62 0.90 2.34 -2.34
CA VAL A 62 -0.07 2.53 -3.43
C VAL A 62 0.62 2.46 -4.80
N LEU A 63 1.77 3.11 -4.96
CA LEU A 63 2.54 3.07 -6.21
C LEU A 63 3.03 1.66 -6.55
N ARG A 64 3.62 0.94 -5.59
CA ARG A 64 4.09 -0.43 -5.80
C ARG A 64 2.96 -1.40 -6.07
N PHE A 65 1.83 -1.22 -5.37
CA PHE A 65 0.63 -2.02 -5.53
C PHE A 65 -0.02 -1.79 -6.91
N ASN A 66 -0.08 -0.54 -7.38
CA ASN A 66 -0.58 -0.26 -8.72
C ASN A 66 0.31 -0.85 -9.82
N ALA A 67 1.63 -0.92 -9.60
CA ALA A 67 2.57 -1.46 -10.59
C ALA A 67 2.63 -3.01 -10.61
N ARG A 68 2.50 -3.67 -9.46
CA ARG A 68 2.79 -5.12 -9.30
C ARG A 68 1.70 -5.89 -8.54
N GLY A 69 0.62 -5.24 -8.13
CA GLY A 69 -0.41 -5.85 -7.30
C GLY A 69 0.05 -6.21 -5.89
N PRO A 70 -0.59 -7.22 -5.26
CA PRO A 70 -0.29 -7.66 -3.90
C PRO A 70 1.19 -8.01 -3.67
N ASP A 71 1.87 -8.53 -4.69
CA ASP A 71 3.29 -8.87 -4.64
C ASP A 71 4.18 -7.63 -4.51
N GLY A 72 3.71 -6.46 -4.98
CA GLY A 72 4.36 -5.17 -4.77
C GLY A 72 4.47 -4.75 -3.30
N LEU A 73 3.70 -5.39 -2.41
CA LEU A 73 3.69 -5.16 -0.97
C LEU A 73 4.47 -6.20 -0.18
N LEU A 74 4.96 -7.26 -0.82
CA LEU A 74 5.94 -8.15 -0.19
C LEU A 74 7.21 -7.37 0.15
N ASP A 75 7.98 -7.89 1.10
CA ASP A 75 9.32 -7.40 1.41
C ASP A 75 10.26 -7.73 0.23
N GLY A 76 10.10 -7.01 -0.87
CA GLY A 76 11.08 -6.91 -1.94
C GLY A 76 12.00 -5.73 -1.67
N LYS A 77 13.27 -5.85 -2.07
CA LYS A 77 14.26 -4.77 -2.01
C LYS A 77 13.57 -3.45 -2.37
N ALA A 78 13.51 -2.53 -1.41
CA ALA A 78 12.96 -1.20 -1.68
C ALA A 78 13.71 -0.66 -2.91
N PRO A 79 13.03 0.00 -3.86
CA PRO A 79 13.75 0.82 -4.81
C PRO A 79 14.61 1.74 -3.93
N GLY A 80 15.92 1.64 -4.07
CA GLY A 80 16.85 2.38 -3.23
C GLY A 80 16.51 3.87 -3.25
N PRO A 81 17.04 4.65 -2.29
CA PRO A 81 16.78 6.09 -2.26
C PRO A 81 16.96 6.67 -3.67
N ARG A 82 15.95 7.39 -4.16
CA ARG A 82 16.04 8.07 -5.46
C ARG A 82 17.28 8.95 -5.41
N SER A 83 18.27 8.62 -6.24
CA SER A 83 19.53 9.35 -6.29
C SER A 83 19.22 10.82 -6.56
N ARG A 84 19.52 11.68 -5.58
CA ARG A 84 19.42 13.13 -5.73
C ARG A 84 20.73 13.61 -6.33
N LEU A 85 20.88 13.43 -7.64
CA LEU A 85 21.94 14.11 -8.39
C LEU A 85 21.36 15.44 -8.86
N ASN A 86 21.86 16.53 -8.29
CA ASN A 86 21.82 17.88 -8.85
C ASN A 86 23.15 18.12 -9.55
#